data_AF-A0A9J7F173-F1
#
_entry.id   AF-A0A9J7F173-F1
#
_cell.length_a   1.000
_cell.length_b   1.000
_cell.length_c   1.000
_cell.angle_alpha   90.00
_cell.angle_beta   90.00
_cell.angle_gamma   90.00
#
_symmetry.space_group_name_H-M   'P 1'
#
loop_
_entity.id
_entity.type
_entity.pdbx_description
1 polymer ?
#
loop_
_entity_poly.entity_id
_entity_poly.type
_entity_poly.pdbx_seq_one_letter_code
_entity_poly.pdbx_strand_id
1 'polypeptide(L)' 'MSSHKTFRMKRFLAKKQKQNCPIPQWIQMNNSKGRHWRRTKLGL' A
#
# COMPACT_ATOMS: atom_id res chain seq x y z
N MET A 1 -3.39 -20.92 -8.31
CA MET A 1 -4.23 -21.06 -7.11
C MET A 1 -4.60 -19.68 -6.59
N SER A 2 -5.83 -19.23 -6.83
CA SER A 2 -6.31 -17.94 -6.31
C SER A 2 -6.58 -18.05 -4.82
N SER A 3 -5.99 -17.15 -4.03
CA SER A 3 -6.20 -17.06 -2.58
C SER A 3 -7.64 -16.59 -2.32
N HIS A 4 -8.48 -17.46 -1.74
CA HIS A 4 -9.77 -17.05 -1.19
C HIS A 4 -9.54 -16.06 -0.04
N LYS A 5 -9.52 -14.76 -0.37
CA LYS A 5 -9.39 -13.66 0.60
C LYS A 5 -10.77 -13.16 0.96
N THR A 6 -11.00 -12.94 2.26
CA THR A 6 -12.20 -12.27 2.74
C THR A 6 -12.32 -10.87 2.16
N PHE A 7 -13.55 -10.36 2.05
CA PHE A 7 -13.81 -9.00 1.55
C PHE A 7 -13.07 -7.93 2.35
N ARG A 8 -12.98 -8.09 3.67
CA ARG A 8 -12.21 -7.19 4.56
C ARG A 8 -10.74 -7.14 4.18
N MET A 9 -10.12 -8.30 3.91
CA MET A 9 -8.71 -8.36 3.52
C MET A 9 -8.48 -7.76 2.13
N LYS A 10 -9.41 -7.96 1.19
CA LYS A 10 -9.37 -7.29 -0.14
C LYS A 10 -9.42 -5.76 0.01
N ARG A 11 -10.34 -5.24 0.83
CA ARG A 11 -10.45 -3.79 1.09
C ARG A 11 -9.19 -3.22 1.76
N PHE A 12 -8.61 -3.95 2.71
CA PHE A 12 -7.37 -3.56 3.37
C PHE A 12 -6.20 -3.47 2.38
N LEU A 13 -6.02 -4.49 1.54
CA LEU A 13 -4.98 -4.52 0.51
C LEU A 13 -5.12 -3.35 -0.47
N ALA A 14 -6.34 -3.08 -0.94
CA ALA A 14 -6.62 -1.95 -1.83
C ALA A 14 -6.26 -0.60 -1.18
N LYS A 15 -6.60 -0.41 0.11
CA LYS A 15 -6.24 0.81 0.86
C LYS A 15 -4.72 0.96 0.99
N LYS A 16 -4.01 -0.13 1.28
CA LYS A 16 -2.55 -0.13 1.41
C LYS A 16 -1.85 0.12 0.09
N GLN A 17 -2.40 -0.35 -1.02
CA GLN A 17 -1.90 -0.03 -2.36
C GLN A 17 -2.05 1.47 -2.65
N LYS A 18 -3.21 2.07 -2.36
CA LYS A 18 -3.47 3.50 -2.56
C LYS A 18 -2.58 4.41 -1.69
N GLN A 19 -2.21 3.96 -0.48
CA GLN A 19 -1.27 4.68 0.39
C GLN A 19 0.17 4.63 -0.13
N ASN A 20 0.51 3.64 -0.94
CA ASN A 20 1.85 3.41 -1.44
C ASN A 20 2.08 4.01 -2.84
N CYS A 21 1.26 4.99 -3.22
CA CYS A 21 1.37 5.71 -4.48
C CYS A 21 2.35 6.88 -4.35
N PRO A 22 3.10 7.20 -5.42
CA PRO A 22 3.93 8.41 -5.45
C PRO A 22 3.04 9.64 -5.35
N ILE A 23 3.53 10.65 -4.64
CA ILE A 23 2.82 11.92 -4.43
C ILE A 23 3.11 12.85 -5.61
N PRO A 24 2.11 13.61 -6.09
CA PRO A 24 2.32 14.57 -7.17
C PRO A 24 3.40 15.59 -6.83
N GLN A 25 4.22 15.92 -7.83
CA GLN A 25 5.41 16.76 -7.70
C GLN A 25 5.11 18.16 -7.13
N TRP A 26 3.95 18.73 -7.44
CA TRP A 26 3.53 20.06 -6.94
C TRP A 26 3.13 20.07 -5.45
N ILE A 27 2.93 18.90 -4.83
CA ILE A 27 2.66 18.73 -3.39
C ILE A 27 3.94 18.29 -2.64
N GLN A 28 5.05 18.10 -3.36
CA GLN A 28 6.20 17.36 -2.86
C GLN A 28 7.10 18.22 -1.96
N MET A 29 6.63 18.53 -0.75
CA MET A 29 7.49 19.17 0.25
C MET A 29 8.15 18.17 1.19
N ASN A 30 7.53 17.05 1.62
CA ASN A 30 8.19 16.08 2.53
C ASN A 30 7.42 14.75 2.67
N ASN A 31 7.50 13.84 1.70
CA ASN A 31 6.90 12.51 1.88
C ASN A 31 7.86 11.38 1.53
N SER A 32 8.57 10.89 2.54
CA SER A 32 9.44 9.70 2.53
C SER A 32 8.70 8.39 2.85
N LYS A 33 7.36 8.42 2.99
CA LYS A 33 6.55 7.28 3.47
C LYS A 33 6.22 6.24 2.39
N GLY A 34 7.13 6.01 1.45
CA GLY A 34 7.05 4.91 0.49
C GLY A 34 7.43 3.58 1.16
N ARG A 35 6.71 2.51 0.83
CA ARG A 35 6.95 1.18 1.37
C ARG A 35 7.30 0.19 0.27
N HIS A 36 8.48 -0.42 0.35
CA HIS A 36 8.85 -1.49 -0.57
C HIS A 36 8.42 -2.86 -0.03
N TRP A 37 7.73 -3.68 -0.85
CA TRP A 37 7.14 -4.95 -0.43
C TRP A 37 8.18 -6.03 -0.03
N ARG A 38 9.41 -5.93 -0.53
CA ARG A 38 10.52 -6.80 -0.08
C ARG A 38 11.08 -6.37 1.27
N ARG A 39 11.11 -5.07 1.58
CA ARG A 39 11.71 -4.52 2.80
C ARG A 39 10.76 -4.52 4.00
N THR A 40 9.47 -4.27 3.79
CA THR A 40 8.50 -4.15 4.89
C THR A 40 7.24 -4.95 4.58
N LYS A 41 6.89 -5.92 5.45
CA LYS A 41 5.69 -6.76 5.33
C LYS A 41 4.45 -6.08 5.93
N LEU A 42 3.25 -6.48 5.50
CA LEU A 42 1.97 -5.83 5.88
C LEU A 42 1.46 -6.23 7.27
N GLY A 43 2.04 -7.25 7.91
CA GLY A 43 1.53 -7.78 9.19
C GLY A 43 0.07 -8.20 9.08
N LEU A 44 -0.23 -9.04 8.07
CA LEU A 44 -1.55 -9.61 7.82
C LEU A 44 -1.60 -11.04 8.30
#